data_AF-A0A444WWB4-F1
#
_entry.id   AF-A0A444WWB4-F1
#
_cell.length_a   1.000
_cell.length_b   1.000
_cell.length_c   1.000
_cell.angle_alpha   90.00
_cell.angle_beta   90.00
_cell.angle_gamma   90.00
#
_symmetry.space_group_name_H-M   'P 1'
#
loop_
_entity.id
_entity.type
_entity.pdbx_description
1 polymer ?
#
loop_
_entity_poly.entity_id
_entity_poly.type
_entity_poly.pdbx_seq_one_letter_code
_entity_poly.pdbx_strand_id
1 'polypeptide(L)'
;MARTMEWAARAEHLGGVPRKLVIGAVGAFAKTVSCLMNRTTVHNADTLFRLVRSRTPGVPLITVSNHMSTLDDPAMWGFRGFPIFNTKLARWVLTAEDICFKNAVHSYIFRVGK
;
A
#
# COMPACT_ATOMS: atom_id res chain seq x y z
N MET A 1 13.76 -8.06 -19.31
CA MET A 1 13.00 -6.79 -19.42
C MET A 1 13.80 -5.68 -18.78
N ALA A 2 13.89 -4.50 -19.41
CA ALA A 2 14.68 -3.38 -18.90
C ALA A 2 14.13 -2.88 -17.55
N ARG A 3 15.01 -2.57 -16.61
CA ARG A 3 14.73 -2.00 -15.27
C ARG A 3 14.24 -0.54 -15.34
N THR A 4 13.23 -0.29 -16.16
CA THR A 4 12.76 1.06 -16.54
C THR A 4 12.23 1.82 -15.33
N MET A 5 12.85 2.92 -14.91
CA MET A 5 12.40 3.79 -13.80
C MET A 5 12.54 3.23 -12.37
N GLU A 6 13.40 2.23 -12.10
CA GLU A 6 13.64 1.75 -10.72
C GLU A 6 14.03 2.86 -9.73
N TRP A 7 14.68 3.91 -10.22
CA TRP A 7 15.01 5.10 -9.43
C TRP A 7 13.78 5.75 -8.77
N ALA A 8 12.58 5.64 -9.35
CA ALA A 8 11.35 6.23 -8.83
C ALA A 8 10.85 5.53 -7.56
N ALA A 9 11.30 4.30 -7.28
CA ALA A 9 10.96 3.55 -6.07
C ALA A 9 11.80 3.94 -4.84
N ARG A 10 12.81 4.79 -5.00
CA ARG A 10 13.61 5.27 -3.87
C ARG A 10 12.75 6.17 -2.99
N ALA A 11 12.74 5.95 -1.68
CA ALA A 11 11.96 6.75 -0.74
C ALA A 11 12.29 8.26 -0.79
N GLU A 12 13.54 8.58 -1.14
CA GLU A 12 14.08 9.94 -1.27
C GLU A 12 13.69 10.63 -2.60
N HIS A 13 13.10 9.88 -3.54
CA HIS A 13 12.79 10.38 -4.89
C HIS A 13 11.89 11.62 -4.83
N LEU A 14 12.39 12.76 -5.32
CA LEU A 14 11.77 14.08 -5.22
C LEU A 14 11.30 14.41 -3.78
N GLY A 15 12.12 14.09 -2.78
CA GLY A 15 11.82 14.32 -1.36
C GLY A 15 10.63 13.49 -0.83
N GLY A 16 10.27 12.41 -1.53
CA GLY A 16 9.15 11.53 -1.18
C GLY A 16 7.76 12.13 -1.44
N VAL A 17 7.68 13.30 -2.09
CA VAL A 17 6.39 13.95 -2.42
C VAL A 17 5.51 13.06 -3.31
N PRO A 18 6.02 12.48 -4.42
CA PRO A 18 5.20 11.62 -5.28
C PRO A 18 4.61 10.43 -4.50
N ARG A 19 5.41 9.83 -3.61
CA ARG A 19 4.99 8.69 -2.78
C ARG A 19 3.86 9.06 -1.83
N LYS A 20 3.97 10.21 -1.16
CA LYS A 20 2.91 10.74 -0.29
C LYS A 20 1.62 11.01 -1.06
N LEU A 21 1.70 11.57 -2.27
CA LEU A 21 0.53 11.84 -3.10
C LEU A 21 -0.16 10.55 -3.56
N VAL A 22 0.60 9.58 -4.07
CA VAL A 22 0.06 8.31 -4.57
C VAL A 22 -0.55 7.48 -3.43
N ILE A 23 0.20 7.25 -2.35
CA ILE A 23 -0.29 6.52 -1.17
C ILE A 23 -1.46 7.27 -0.53
N GLY A 24 -1.40 8.60 -0.50
CA GLY A 24 -2.48 9.46 -0.02
C GLY A 24 -3.78 9.26 -0.79
N ALA A 25 -3.72 9.38 -2.11
CA ALA A 25 -4.88 9.23 -2.99
C ALA A 25 -5.48 7.82 -2.90
N VAL A 26 -4.65 6.78 -2.98
CA VAL A 26 -5.12 5.39 -2.93
C VAL A 26 -5.62 5.02 -1.53
N GLY A 27 -4.96 5.49 -0.48
CA GLY A 27 -5.42 5.32 0.90
C GLY A 27 -6.77 6.00 1.17
N ALA A 28 -7.00 7.18 0.57
CA ALA A 28 -8.27 7.89 0.69
C ALA A 28 -9.38 7.12 -0.02
N PHE A 29 -9.11 6.65 -1.25
CA PHE A 29 -10.04 5.81 -1.99
C PHE A 29 -10.40 4.54 -1.21
N ALA A 30 -9.40 3.78 -0.75
CA ALA A 30 -9.60 2.56 0.03
C ALA A 30 -10.41 2.82 1.30
N LYS A 31 -10.15 3.93 2.00
CA LYS A 31 -10.88 4.28 3.21
C LYS A 31 -12.34 4.63 2.92
N THR A 32 -12.60 5.38 1.85
CA THR A 32 -13.96 5.68 1.39
C THR A 32 -14.71 4.39 1.08
N VAL A 33 -14.10 3.49 0.31
CA VAL A 33 -14.74 2.21 -0.04
C VAL A 33 -15.02 1.37 1.21
N SER A 34 -14.00 1.12 2.02
CA SER A 34 -14.11 0.18 3.16
C SER A 34 -14.91 0.75 4.34
N CYS A 35 -14.90 2.07 4.57
CA CYS A 35 -15.58 2.68 5.71
C CYS A 35 -16.94 3.33 5.38
N LEU A 36 -17.17 3.76 4.14
CA LEU A 36 -18.38 4.51 3.77
C LEU A 36 -19.27 3.74 2.78
N MET A 37 -18.67 3.09 1.77
CA MET A 37 -19.43 2.43 0.71
C MET A 37 -19.66 0.93 0.95
N ASN A 38 -19.03 0.36 1.98
CA ASN A 38 -19.12 -1.05 2.29
C ASN A 38 -19.30 -1.30 3.80
N ARG A 39 -19.84 -2.49 4.14
CA ARG A 39 -19.85 -3.00 5.50
C ARG A 39 -18.61 -3.84 5.74
N THR A 40 -17.63 -3.26 6.43
CA THR A 40 -16.37 -3.93 6.77
C THR A 40 -16.35 -4.33 8.25
N THR A 41 -16.13 -5.62 8.52
CA THR A 41 -15.88 -6.14 9.86
C THR A 41 -14.41 -6.52 10.00
N VAL A 42 -13.77 -6.10 11.08
CA VAL A 42 -12.36 -6.41 11.36
C VAL A 42 -12.28 -7.10 12.71
N HIS A 43 -11.63 -8.26 12.73
CA HIS A 43 -11.37 -9.02 13.95
C HIS A 43 -9.93 -8.77 14.41
N ASN A 44 -9.72 -8.67 15.72
CA ASN A 44 -8.40 -8.52 16.35
C ASN A 44 -7.56 -7.32 15.85
N ALA A 45 -8.22 -6.20 15.52
CA ALA A 45 -7.55 -4.99 15.03
C ALA A 45 -6.43 -4.48 15.97
N ASP A 46 -6.64 -4.55 17.29
CA ASP A 46 -5.65 -4.12 18.28
C ASP A 46 -4.37 -4.96 18.25
N THR A 47 -4.49 -6.26 17.99
CA THR A 47 -3.33 -7.14 17.83
C THR A 47 -2.53 -6.75 16.60
N LEU A 48 -3.20 -6.48 15.48
CA LEU A 48 -2.56 -5.98 14.27
C LEU A 48 -1.86 -4.63 14.52
N PHE A 49 -2.52 -3.69 15.21
CA PHE A 49 -1.90 -2.41 15.55
C PHE A 49 -0.66 -2.55 16.41
N ARG A 50 -0.69 -3.42 17.42
CA ARG A 50 0.45 -3.73 18.27
C ARG A 50 1.61 -4.31 17.45
N LEU A 51 1.34 -5.29 16.58
CA LEU A 51 2.37 -5.93 15.75
C LEU A 51 3.01 -4.95 14.75
N VAL A 52 2.21 -4.06 14.17
CA VAL A 52 2.71 -3.07 13.20
C VAL A 52 3.53 -1.97 13.89
N ARG A 53 3.13 -1.52 15.09
CA ARG A 53 3.75 -0.36 15.77
C ARG A 53 4.88 -0.73 16.73
N SER A 54 4.81 -1.88 17.39
CA SER A 54 5.66 -2.21 18.55
C SER A 54 6.58 -3.40 18.30
N ARG A 55 6.80 -3.78 17.03
CA ARG A 55 7.79 -4.80 16.67
C ARG A 55 9.22 -4.33 16.95
N THR A 56 10.08 -5.27 17.34
CA THR A 56 11.50 -5.03 17.50
C THR A 56 12.10 -4.51 16.18
N PRO A 57 12.92 -3.44 16.22
CA PRO A 57 13.61 -2.95 15.03
C PRO A 57 14.35 -4.08 14.30
N GLY A 58 14.21 -4.13 12.97
CA GLY A 58 14.83 -5.17 12.14
C GLY A 58 14.02 -6.46 12.01
N VAL A 59 12.94 -6.65 12.79
CA VAL A 59 12.09 -7.85 12.67
C VAL A 59 10.93 -7.59 11.68
N PRO A 60 10.84 -8.35 10.57
CA PRO A 60 9.74 -8.21 9.62
C PRO A 60 8.43 -8.76 10.19
N LEU A 61 7.31 -8.18 9.75
CA LEU A 61 5.97 -8.74 9.97
C LEU A 61 5.51 -9.35 8.66
N ILE A 62 5.20 -10.64 8.67
CA ILE A 62 4.65 -11.35 7.51
C ILE A 62 3.15 -11.52 7.72
N THR A 63 2.38 -11.11 6.73
CA THR A 63 0.93 -11.27 6.70
C THR A 63 0.57 -12.18 5.54
N VAL A 64 -0.32 -13.14 5.79
CA VAL A 64 -0.83 -14.05 4.77
C VAL A 64 -2.31 -13.79 4.61
N SER A 65 -2.76 -13.63 3.36
CA SER A 65 -4.15 -13.37 3.01
C SER A 65 -4.53 -14.22 1.81
N ASN A 66 -5.80 -14.56 1.71
CA ASN A 66 -6.37 -15.02 0.46
C ASN A 66 -6.38 -13.85 -0.55
N HIS A 67 -6.34 -14.16 -1.84
CA HIS A 67 -6.37 -13.17 -2.92
C HIS A 67 -7.61 -13.38 -3.79
N MET A 68 -8.45 -12.37 -3.89
CA MET A 68 -9.67 -12.37 -4.70
C MET A 68 -9.61 -11.33 -5.83
N SER A 69 -8.94 -10.20 -5.63
CA SER A 69 -8.90 -9.12 -6.61
C SER A 69 -7.64 -8.25 -6.51
N THR A 70 -7.30 -7.54 -7.59
CA THR A 70 -6.19 -6.59 -7.61
C THR A 70 -6.41 -5.38 -6.67
N LEU A 71 -7.65 -5.11 -6.27
CA LEU A 71 -7.99 -4.04 -5.31
C LEU A 71 -7.76 -4.45 -3.85
N ASP A 72 -7.47 -5.73 -3.57
CA ASP A 72 -7.29 -6.23 -2.21
C ASP A 72 -6.17 -5.48 -1.48
N ASP A 73 -5.05 -5.21 -2.17
CA ASP A 73 -3.87 -4.54 -1.60
C ASP A 73 -4.23 -3.21 -0.93
N PRO A 74 -4.83 -2.22 -1.60
CA PRO A 74 -5.22 -0.98 -0.93
C PRO A 74 -6.48 -1.13 -0.07
N ALA A 75 -7.50 -1.89 -0.51
CA ALA A 75 -8.80 -1.91 0.15
C ALA A 75 -8.77 -2.60 1.52
N MET A 76 -7.98 -3.68 1.67
CA MET A 76 -7.92 -4.43 2.92
C MET A 76 -7.37 -3.61 4.09
N TRP A 77 -6.50 -2.63 3.81
CA TRP A 77 -5.93 -1.74 4.82
C TRP A 77 -6.76 -0.48 5.06
N GLY A 78 -7.85 -0.28 4.30
CA GLY A 78 -8.69 0.92 4.35
C GLY A 78 -9.66 0.98 5.53
N PHE A 79 -9.62 0.02 6.46
CA PHE A 79 -10.55 -0.02 7.59
C PHE A 79 -10.30 1.10 8.62
N ARG A 80 -11.31 1.36 9.44
CA ARG A 80 -11.29 2.43 10.43
C ARG A 80 -10.14 2.23 11.43
N GLY A 81 -9.38 3.29 11.67
CA GLY A 81 -8.24 3.29 12.61
C GLY A 81 -6.90 2.89 12.01
N PHE A 82 -6.87 2.25 10.82
CA PHE A 82 -5.59 1.87 10.20
C PHE A 82 -4.85 3.08 9.61
N PRO A 83 -3.52 3.20 9.84
CA PRO A 83 -2.72 4.33 9.37
C PRO A 83 -2.34 4.17 7.88
N ILE A 84 -3.34 3.98 7.01
CA ILE A 84 -3.14 3.72 5.56
C ILE A 84 -2.38 4.85 4.83
N PHE A 85 -2.40 6.07 5.38
CA PHE A 85 -1.67 7.22 4.85
C PHE A 85 -0.18 7.26 5.25
N ASN A 86 0.25 6.39 6.15
CA ASN A 86 1.64 6.35 6.59
C ASN A 86 2.49 5.65 5.53
N THR A 87 3.25 6.44 4.75
CA THR A 87 4.13 5.91 3.70
C THR A 87 5.22 4.97 4.23
N LYS A 88 5.58 4.99 5.52
CA LYS A 88 6.52 4.00 6.08
C LYS A 88 5.89 2.61 6.28
N LEU A 89 4.57 2.55 6.34
CA LEU A 89 3.80 1.31 6.55
C LEU A 89 3.12 0.82 5.26
N ALA A 90 2.77 1.73 4.36
CA ALA A 90 2.13 1.41 3.09
C ALA A 90 3.17 1.25 1.96
N ARG A 91 3.03 0.16 1.20
CA ARG A 91 3.76 -0.10 -0.04
C ARG A 91 2.95 -1.07 -0.92
N TRP A 92 3.19 -1.05 -2.22
CA TRP A 92 2.69 -2.08 -3.12
C TRP A 92 3.39 -3.41 -2.86
N VAL A 93 2.64 -4.50 -2.70
CA VAL A 93 3.20 -5.83 -2.43
C VAL A 93 2.83 -6.82 -3.54
N LEU A 94 1.62 -6.74 -4.09
CA LEU A 94 1.08 -7.71 -5.04
C LEU A 94 0.75 -7.09 -6.40
N THR A 95 1.70 -6.39 -7.02
CA THR A 95 1.51 -5.81 -8.35
C THR A 95 1.92 -6.78 -9.45
N ALA A 96 0.98 -7.14 -10.32
CA ALA A 96 1.25 -7.99 -11.48
C ALA A 96 2.00 -7.19 -12.54
N GLU A 97 3.21 -7.62 -12.93
CA GLU A 97 4.08 -6.85 -13.81
C GLU A 97 3.43 -6.59 -15.19
N ASP A 98 2.77 -7.62 -15.71
CA ASP A 98 2.07 -7.62 -16.99
C ASP A 98 0.83 -6.71 -17.00
N ILE A 99 0.26 -6.35 -15.84
CA ILE A 99 -0.89 -5.44 -15.72
C ILE A 99 -0.44 -4.03 -15.33
N CYS A 100 0.36 -3.92 -14.26
CA CYS A 100 0.75 -2.65 -13.62
C CYS A 100 1.85 -1.86 -14.36
N PHE A 101 2.57 -2.47 -15.30
CA PHE A 101 3.74 -1.85 -15.95
C PHE A 101 3.64 -1.82 -17.48
N LYS A 102 2.41 -1.73 -18.00
CA LYS A 102 2.15 -1.68 -19.46
C LYS A 102 2.60 -0.40 -20.15
N ASN A 103 2.79 0.71 -19.43
CA ASN A 103 3.21 2.00 -20.00
C ASN A 103 4.01 2.84 -19.00
N ALA A 104 4.61 3.94 -19.47
CA ALA A 104 5.48 4.80 -18.68
C ALA A 104 4.80 5.44 -17.46
N VAL A 105 3.57 5.94 -17.61
CA VAL A 105 2.81 6.57 -16.53
C VAL A 105 2.45 5.55 -15.46
N HIS A 106 1.91 4.41 -15.88
CA HIS A 106 1.54 3.32 -15.01
C HIS A 106 2.76 2.81 -14.23
N SER A 107 3.87 2.59 -14.94
CA SER A 107 5.15 2.20 -14.36
C SER A 107 5.65 3.20 -13.32
N TYR A 108 5.54 4.50 -13.58
CA TYR A 108 5.94 5.51 -12.61
C TYR A 108 5.11 5.46 -11.32
N ILE A 109 3.78 5.42 -11.44
CA ILE A 109 2.85 5.34 -10.29
C ILE A 109 3.12 4.10 -9.44
N PHE A 110 3.26 2.93 -10.08
CA PHE A 110 3.50 1.67 -9.38
C PHE A 110 4.93 1.52 -8.86
N ARG A 111 5.89 2.31 -9.33
CA ARG A 111 7.23 2.35 -8.72
C ARG A 111 7.25 3.26 -7.50
N VAL A 112 6.62 4.41 -7.59
CA VAL A 112 6.59 5.42 -6.52
C VAL A 112 5.94 4.89 -5.24
N GLY A 113 4.97 3.99 -5.34
CA GLY A 113 4.35 3.38 -4.15
C GLY A 113 4.95 2.03 -3.73
N LYS A 114 6.03 1.54 -4.37
CA LYS A 114 6.81 0.40 -3.86
C LYS A 114 7.52 0.76 -2.54
#